data_AF-A0A7K1T834-F1
#
_entry.id   AF-A0A7K1T834-F1
#
_cell.length_a   1.000
_cell.length_b   1.000
_cell.length_c   1.000
_cell.angle_alpha   90.00
_cell.angle_beta   90.00
_cell.angle_gamma   90.00
#
_symmetry.space_group_name_H-M   'P 1'
#
loop_
_entity.id
_entity.type
_entity.pdbx_description
1 polymer ?
#
loop_
_entity_poly.entity_id
_entity_poly.type
_entity_poly.pdbx_seq_one_letter_code
_entity_poly.pdbx_strand_id
1 'polypeptide(L)'
;MSAKTLKSEVVAAAVATSGCGPEGVEVVEGAEVEQAFGRLEHLYAQLPAMEEKGAALARARSAATVDGLAKAAAYRAAELVRADALVTEAEARVSAAEAEGEQAAGEARLALMAAGTQRGLRVGPAQNAEQALARALEASPFDTVEEARAAMLPAESLAALAAEVEAYQAAYAAALAVCQQLEDCEEPEGLEQSTAS
;
A
#
# COMPACT_ATOMS: atom_id res chain seq x y z
N MET A 1 -13.63 16.32 30.63
CA MET A 1 -12.77 17.27 31.38
C MET A 1 -11.55 16.49 31.88
N SER A 2 -10.36 17.08 31.71
CA SER A 2 -9.01 16.60 32.07
C SER A 2 -8.26 15.79 31.02
N ALA A 3 -7.61 16.57 30.15
CA ALA A 3 -6.42 16.24 29.38
C ALA A 3 -5.27 15.82 30.30
N LYS A 4 -4.53 14.78 29.91
CA LYS A 4 -3.14 14.58 30.33
C LYS A 4 -2.25 14.57 29.09
N THR A 5 -1.71 15.75 28.83
CA THR A 5 -0.67 16.07 27.85
C THR A 5 0.62 15.35 28.25
N LEU A 6 1.09 14.43 27.42
CA LEU A 6 2.46 13.91 27.48
C LEU A 6 3.35 14.93 26.76
N LYS A 7 4.28 15.52 27.51
CA LYS A 7 5.31 16.42 26.98
C LYS A 7 6.36 15.56 26.25
N SER A 8 6.40 15.67 24.92
CA SER A 8 7.59 15.28 24.14
C SER A 8 8.66 16.34 24.33
N GLU A 9 9.78 15.96 24.94
CA GLU A 9 11.00 16.75 24.95
C GLU A 9 11.67 16.59 23.58
N VAL A 10 11.52 17.61 22.73
CA VAL A 10 12.32 17.77 21.51
C VAL A 10 13.66 18.37 21.95
N VAL A 11 14.72 17.57 21.90
CA VAL A 11 16.09 18.07 22.04
C VAL A 11 16.46 18.75 20.73
N ALA A 12 16.37 20.07 20.71
CA ALA A 12 16.92 20.90 19.65
C ALA A 12 18.44 20.87 19.75
N ALA A 13 19.11 20.25 18.77
CA ALA A 13 20.54 20.41 18.59
C ALA A 13 20.83 21.86 18.17
N ALA A 14 21.50 22.59 19.05
CA ALA A 14 22.00 23.93 18.75
C ALA A 14 23.16 23.81 17.75
N VAL A 15 22.97 24.35 16.55
CA VAL A 15 24.05 24.59 15.59
C VAL A 15 24.89 25.73 16.16
N ALA A 16 26.11 25.40 16.60
CA ALA A 16 27.11 26.37 16.97
C ALA A 16 27.65 27.01 15.67
N THR A 17 27.31 28.26 15.42
CA THR A 17 28.00 29.09 14.43
C THR A 17 29.39 29.42 14.97
N SER A 18 30.37 28.59 14.61
CA SER A 18 31.77 28.78 14.97
C SER A 18 32.35 29.97 14.19
N GLY A 19 33.03 30.84 14.93
CA GLY A 19 33.59 32.09 14.45
C GLY A 19 34.73 31.91 13.44
N CYS A 20 34.78 32.89 12.54
CA CYS A 20 35.84 33.15 11.58
C CYS A 20 37.23 33.27 12.27
N GLY A 21 38.16 32.42 11.84
CA GLY A 21 39.61 32.52 12.07
C GLY A 21 40.34 31.94 10.85
N PRO A 22 41.38 32.58 10.29
CA PRO A 22 41.79 32.37 8.90
C PRO A 22 42.77 31.21 8.62
N GLU A 23 42.89 30.17 9.47
CA GLU A 23 43.78 29.02 9.19
C GLU A 23 43.19 27.64 9.61
N GLY A 24 41.87 27.43 9.46
CA GLY A 24 41.24 26.15 9.83
C GLY A 24 39.99 25.76 9.05
N VAL A 25 39.72 26.40 7.91
CA VAL A 25 38.47 26.21 7.15
C VAL A 25 38.47 24.86 6.40
N GLU A 26 39.60 24.41 5.85
CA GLU A 26 39.65 23.14 5.09
C GLU A 26 39.38 21.87 5.93
N VAL A 27 39.68 21.89 7.24
CA VAL A 27 39.56 20.67 8.08
C VAL A 27 38.11 20.38 8.48
N VAL A 28 37.27 21.41 8.56
CA VAL A 28 35.84 21.26 8.91
C VAL A 28 35.06 20.73 7.71
N GLU A 29 35.37 21.21 6.50
CA GLU A 29 34.78 20.71 5.25
C GLU A 29 35.16 19.24 5.01
N GLY A 30 36.42 18.86 5.18
CA GLY A 30 36.86 17.47 5.03
C GLY A 30 36.18 16.48 6.00
N ALA A 31 35.96 16.88 7.25
CA ALA A 31 35.29 16.04 8.24
C ALA A 31 33.77 15.88 7.96
N GLU A 32 33.12 16.92 7.45
CA GLU A 32 31.71 16.87 7.04
C GLU A 32 31.50 15.99 5.82
N VAL A 33 32.44 16.05 4.85
CA VAL A 33 32.49 15.17 3.68
C VAL A 33 32.66 13.71 4.09
N GLU A 34 33.67 13.38 4.89
CA GLU A 34 33.89 12.01 5.37
C GLU A 34 32.68 11.45 6.14
N GLN A 35 32.01 12.28 6.94
CA GLN A 35 30.80 11.88 7.66
C GLN A 35 29.61 11.67 6.73
N ALA A 36 29.44 12.49 5.67
CA ALA A 36 28.37 12.33 4.69
C ALA A 36 28.56 11.04 3.88
N PHE A 37 29.76 10.82 3.33
CA PHE A 37 30.07 9.62 2.57
C PHE A 37 30.05 8.35 3.43
N GLY A 38 30.57 8.39 4.66
CA GLY A 38 30.50 7.26 5.59
C GLY A 38 29.08 6.86 5.98
N ARG A 39 28.16 7.84 6.10
CA ARG A 39 26.73 7.56 6.28
C ARG A 39 26.10 6.91 5.05
N LEU A 40 26.42 7.38 3.85
CA LEU A 40 25.92 6.81 2.60
C LEU A 40 26.46 5.38 2.38
N GLU A 41 27.74 5.14 2.64
CA GLU A 41 28.36 3.81 2.55
C GLU A 41 27.70 2.81 3.51
N HIS A 42 27.43 3.24 4.75
CA HIS A 42 26.74 2.42 5.73
C HIS A 42 25.32 2.04 5.30
N LEU A 43 24.58 2.99 4.71
CA LEU A 43 23.24 2.72 4.18
C LEU A 43 23.30 1.82 2.94
N TYR A 44 24.25 2.06 2.04
CA TYR A 44 24.45 1.24 0.85
C TYR A 44 24.77 -0.23 1.21
N ALA A 45 25.57 -0.46 2.26
CA ALA A 45 25.83 -1.81 2.77
C ALA A 45 24.57 -2.53 3.28
N GLN A 46 23.54 -1.80 3.70
CA GLN A 46 22.25 -2.35 4.14
C GLN A 46 21.26 -2.59 3.00
N LEU A 47 21.55 -2.08 1.79
CA LEU A 47 20.62 -2.12 0.66
C LEU A 47 20.06 -3.51 0.36
N PRO A 48 20.86 -4.60 0.30
CA PRO A 48 20.32 -5.93 0.00
C PRO A 48 19.27 -6.40 1.02
N ALA A 49 19.51 -6.17 2.32
CA ALA A 49 18.55 -6.52 3.36
C ALA A 49 17.28 -5.67 3.27
N MET A 50 17.40 -4.42 2.83
CA MET A 50 16.26 -3.54 2.64
C MET A 50 15.45 -3.86 1.38
N GLU A 51 16.09 -4.36 0.32
CA GLU A 51 15.42 -4.89 -0.86
C GLU A 51 14.58 -6.13 -0.52
N GLU A 52 15.13 -7.05 0.28
CA GLU A 52 14.37 -8.21 0.78
C GLU A 52 13.14 -7.77 1.60
N LYS A 53 13.30 -6.79 2.49
CA LYS A 53 12.20 -6.22 3.27
C LYS A 53 11.17 -5.53 2.37
N GLY A 54 11.62 -4.80 1.34
CA GLY A 54 10.75 -4.18 0.34
C GLY A 54 9.95 -5.20 -0.45
N ALA A 55 10.57 -6.29 -0.88
CA ALA A 55 9.90 -7.40 -1.55
C ALA A 55 8.89 -8.09 -0.64
N ALA A 56 9.25 -8.34 0.63
CA ALA A 56 8.35 -8.90 1.63
C ALA A 56 7.13 -7.97 1.88
N LEU A 57 7.36 -6.66 1.96
CA LEU A 57 6.30 -5.66 2.12
C LEU A 57 5.36 -5.63 0.91
N ALA A 58 5.90 -5.63 -0.32
CA ALA A 58 5.12 -5.67 -1.55
C ALA A 58 4.28 -6.95 -1.62
N ARG A 59 4.87 -8.10 -1.30
CA ARG A 59 4.18 -9.40 -1.24
C ARG A 59 3.05 -9.38 -0.21
N ALA A 60 3.28 -8.85 0.99
CA ALA A 60 2.26 -8.76 2.03
C ALA A 60 1.10 -7.81 1.66
N ARG A 61 1.38 -6.69 0.99
CA ARG A 61 0.35 -5.77 0.46
C ARG A 61 -0.48 -6.42 -0.65
N SER A 62 0.17 -7.15 -1.54
CA SER A 62 -0.53 -7.92 -2.58
C SER A 62 -1.42 -9.00 -1.97
N ALA A 63 -0.93 -9.71 -0.95
CA ALA A 63 -1.70 -10.71 -0.22
C ALA A 63 -2.99 -10.12 0.39
N ALA A 64 -2.88 -8.98 1.07
CA ALA A 64 -4.02 -8.30 1.66
C ALA A 64 -5.05 -7.84 0.61
N THR A 65 -4.57 -7.39 -0.56
CA THR A 65 -5.44 -6.99 -1.68
C THR A 65 -6.22 -8.18 -2.23
N VAL A 66 -5.54 -9.30 -2.50
CA VAL A 66 -6.17 -10.54 -2.98
C VAL A 66 -7.19 -11.06 -1.97
N ASP A 67 -6.84 -11.12 -0.67
CA ASP A 67 -7.79 -11.59 0.36
C ASP A 67 -9.02 -10.69 0.48
N GLY A 68 -8.85 -9.37 0.41
CA GLY A 68 -9.94 -8.40 0.41
C GLY A 68 -10.90 -8.60 -0.77
N LEU A 69 -10.35 -8.78 -1.97
CA LEU A 69 -11.14 -9.07 -3.18
C LEU A 69 -11.81 -10.44 -3.11
N ALA A 70 -11.15 -11.46 -2.55
CA ALA A 70 -11.73 -12.78 -2.37
C ALA A 70 -12.95 -12.75 -1.43
N LYS A 71 -12.85 -12.00 -0.33
CA LYS A 71 -13.97 -11.76 0.59
C LYS A 71 -15.12 -11.03 -0.10
N ALA A 72 -14.82 -10.01 -0.91
CA ALA A 72 -15.83 -9.28 -1.68
C ALA A 72 -16.53 -10.18 -2.72
N ALA A 73 -15.77 -10.99 -3.46
CA ALA A 73 -16.29 -11.94 -4.42
C ALA A 73 -17.19 -12.99 -3.75
N ALA A 74 -16.74 -13.59 -2.64
CA ALA A 74 -17.54 -14.55 -1.87
C ALA A 74 -18.84 -13.92 -1.34
N TYR A 75 -18.77 -12.68 -0.86
CA TYR A 75 -19.95 -11.94 -0.40
C TYR A 75 -20.97 -11.73 -1.53
N ARG A 76 -20.52 -11.25 -2.70
CA ARG A 76 -21.39 -11.01 -3.86
C ARG A 76 -21.97 -12.31 -4.44
N ALA A 77 -21.17 -13.37 -4.49
CA ALA A 77 -21.65 -14.69 -4.88
C ALA A 77 -22.75 -15.19 -3.92
N ALA A 78 -22.57 -15.04 -2.61
CA ALA A 78 -23.58 -15.41 -1.63
C ALA A 78 -24.87 -14.57 -1.73
N GLU A 79 -24.77 -13.28 -2.07
CA GLU A 79 -25.94 -12.45 -2.37
C GLU A 79 -26.70 -12.93 -3.61
N LEU A 80 -25.97 -13.32 -4.67
CA LEU A 80 -26.59 -13.84 -5.89
C LEU A 80 -27.29 -15.17 -5.61
N VAL A 81 -26.65 -16.10 -4.90
CA VAL A 81 -27.26 -17.39 -4.50
C VAL A 81 -28.54 -17.18 -3.69
N ARG A 82 -28.55 -16.22 -2.76
CA ARG A 82 -29.78 -15.88 -2.02
C ARG A 82 -30.88 -15.34 -2.94
N ALA A 83 -30.54 -14.53 -3.93
CA ALA A 83 -31.51 -14.02 -4.89
C ALA A 83 -32.02 -15.12 -5.83
N ASP A 84 -31.17 -16.06 -6.25
CA ASP A 84 -31.56 -17.24 -7.01
C ASP A 84 -32.58 -18.08 -6.24
N ALA A 85 -32.31 -18.34 -4.95
CA ALA A 85 -33.24 -19.08 -4.10
C ALA A 85 -34.61 -18.40 -3.96
N LEU A 86 -34.64 -17.07 -3.85
CA LEU A 86 -35.90 -16.30 -3.81
C LEU A 86 -36.69 -16.41 -5.12
N VAL A 87 -36.00 -16.45 -6.27
CA VAL A 87 -36.65 -16.67 -7.56
C VAL A 87 -37.28 -18.05 -7.61
N THR A 88 -36.53 -19.11 -7.26
CA THR A 88 -37.05 -20.48 -7.21
C THR A 88 -38.25 -20.62 -6.27
N GLU A 89 -38.20 -19.98 -5.11
CA GLU A 89 -39.31 -19.99 -4.16
C GLU A 89 -40.55 -19.24 -4.71
N ALA A 90 -40.34 -18.11 -5.39
CA ALA A 90 -41.43 -17.37 -6.03
C ALA A 90 -42.04 -18.14 -7.22
N GLU A 91 -41.24 -18.87 -8.01
CA GLU A 91 -41.73 -19.76 -9.06
C GLU A 91 -42.64 -20.85 -8.49
N ALA A 92 -42.20 -21.50 -7.40
CA ALA A 92 -43.02 -22.52 -6.72
C ALA A 92 -44.34 -21.94 -6.18
N ARG A 93 -44.32 -20.70 -5.66
CA ARG A 93 -45.54 -20.00 -5.23
C ARG A 93 -46.49 -19.72 -6.38
N VAL A 94 -45.98 -19.31 -7.55
CA VAL A 94 -46.82 -19.13 -8.75
C VAL A 94 -47.52 -20.44 -9.11
N SER A 95 -46.78 -21.56 -9.17
CA SER A 95 -47.36 -22.87 -9.49
C SER A 95 -48.42 -23.31 -8.47
N ALA A 96 -48.24 -23.01 -7.18
CA ALA A 96 -49.25 -23.31 -6.16
C ALA A 96 -50.49 -22.42 -6.28
N ALA A 97 -50.30 -21.11 -6.46
CA ALA A 97 -51.36 -20.12 -6.51
C ALA A 97 -52.27 -20.27 -7.74
N GLU A 98 -51.75 -20.82 -8.84
CA GLU A 98 -52.56 -21.13 -10.04
C GLU A 98 -53.70 -22.13 -9.75
N ALA A 99 -53.55 -23.00 -8.74
CA ALA A 99 -54.61 -23.90 -8.30
C ALA A 99 -55.67 -23.19 -7.42
N GLU A 100 -55.35 -22.03 -6.84
CA GLU A 100 -56.22 -21.28 -5.93
C GLU A 100 -57.07 -20.23 -6.67
N GLY A 101 -56.61 -19.76 -7.83
CA GLY A 101 -57.37 -18.89 -8.73
C GLY A 101 -56.58 -17.67 -9.22
N GLU A 102 -57.15 -16.92 -10.18
CA GLU A 102 -56.43 -15.87 -10.91
C GLU A 102 -55.92 -14.73 -10.02
N GLN A 103 -56.66 -14.37 -8.96
CA GLN A 103 -56.23 -13.32 -8.03
C GLN A 103 -54.92 -13.71 -7.32
N ALA A 104 -54.86 -14.92 -6.76
CA ALA A 104 -53.68 -15.45 -6.08
C ALA A 104 -52.51 -15.63 -7.05
N ALA A 105 -52.78 -16.15 -8.26
CA ALA A 105 -51.78 -16.30 -9.31
C ALA A 105 -51.18 -14.95 -9.73
N GLY A 106 -52.01 -13.91 -9.86
CA GLY A 106 -51.56 -12.55 -10.18
C GLY A 106 -50.60 -11.98 -9.14
N GLU A 107 -50.93 -12.09 -7.86
CA GLU A 107 -50.06 -11.65 -6.76
C GLU A 107 -48.73 -12.40 -6.72
N ALA A 108 -48.76 -13.73 -6.90
CA ALA A 108 -47.55 -14.55 -6.97
C ALA A 108 -46.66 -14.19 -8.17
N ARG A 109 -47.25 -13.90 -9.35
CA ARG A 109 -46.50 -13.46 -10.54
C ARG A 109 -45.80 -12.12 -10.31
N LEU A 110 -46.45 -11.18 -9.62
CA LEU A 110 -45.81 -9.91 -9.25
C LEU A 110 -44.62 -10.12 -8.31
N ALA A 111 -44.75 -11.01 -7.32
CA ALA A 111 -43.64 -11.37 -6.42
C ALA A 111 -42.48 -12.01 -7.17
N LEU A 112 -42.77 -12.89 -8.14
CA LEU A 112 -41.76 -13.50 -9.02
C LEU A 112 -41.02 -12.43 -9.86
N MET A 113 -41.75 -11.47 -10.45
CA MET A 113 -41.12 -10.37 -11.19
C MET A 113 -40.20 -9.53 -10.30
N ALA A 114 -40.62 -9.25 -9.07
CA ALA A 114 -39.79 -8.53 -8.09
C ALA A 114 -38.52 -9.32 -7.73
N ALA A 115 -38.64 -10.63 -7.45
CA ALA A 115 -37.51 -11.51 -7.18
C ALA A 115 -36.54 -11.57 -8.38
N GLY A 116 -37.07 -11.73 -9.60
CA GLY A 116 -36.28 -11.75 -10.83
C GLY A 116 -35.53 -10.43 -11.06
N THR A 117 -36.16 -9.29 -10.78
CA THR A 117 -35.51 -7.97 -10.85
C THR A 117 -34.37 -7.86 -9.85
N GLN A 118 -34.61 -8.28 -8.60
CA GLN A 118 -33.59 -8.28 -7.56
C GLN A 118 -32.39 -9.18 -7.90
N ARG A 119 -32.65 -10.36 -8.47
CA ARG A 119 -31.61 -11.24 -9.00
C ARG A 119 -30.81 -10.56 -10.11
N GLY A 120 -31.49 -9.98 -11.10
CA GLY A 120 -30.86 -9.30 -12.22
C GLY A 120 -29.87 -8.20 -11.79
N LEU A 121 -30.22 -7.43 -10.75
CA LEU A 121 -29.35 -6.39 -10.19
C LEU A 121 -28.06 -6.92 -9.52
N ARG A 122 -27.99 -8.21 -9.19
CA ARG A 122 -26.86 -8.84 -8.47
C ARG A 122 -25.89 -9.59 -9.37
N VAL A 123 -26.30 -9.94 -10.60
CA VAL A 123 -25.46 -10.69 -11.55
C VAL A 123 -24.18 -9.91 -11.90
N GLY A 124 -24.33 -8.67 -12.37
CA GLY A 124 -23.19 -7.83 -12.76
C GLY A 124 -22.18 -7.61 -11.60
N PRO A 125 -22.61 -7.19 -10.40
CA PRO A 125 -21.73 -7.08 -9.25
C PRO A 125 -20.99 -8.36 -8.87
N ALA A 126 -21.63 -9.54 -8.96
CA ALA A 126 -20.98 -10.81 -8.69
C ALA A 126 -19.87 -11.11 -9.71
N GLN A 127 -20.18 -10.99 -11.00
CA GLN A 127 -19.22 -11.21 -12.08
C GLN A 127 -18.04 -10.21 -12.01
N ASN A 128 -18.32 -8.94 -11.71
CA ASN A 128 -17.29 -7.92 -11.57
C ASN A 128 -16.34 -8.23 -10.41
N ALA A 129 -16.88 -8.69 -9.28
CA ALA A 129 -16.06 -9.05 -8.11
C ALA A 129 -15.18 -10.28 -8.39
N GLU A 130 -15.72 -11.28 -9.09
CA GLU A 130 -14.96 -12.46 -9.53
C GLU A 130 -13.83 -12.08 -10.51
N GLN A 131 -14.12 -11.24 -11.51
CA GLN A 131 -13.12 -10.76 -12.46
C GLN A 131 -12.05 -9.90 -11.78
N ALA A 132 -12.43 -9.07 -10.80
CA ALA A 132 -11.47 -8.28 -10.03
C ALA A 132 -10.52 -9.18 -9.23
N LEU A 133 -11.04 -10.24 -8.62
CA LEU A 133 -10.22 -11.24 -7.94
C LEU A 133 -9.27 -11.96 -8.91
N ALA A 134 -9.77 -12.40 -10.07
CA ALA A 134 -8.95 -13.08 -11.07
C ALA A 134 -7.78 -12.20 -11.57
N ARG A 135 -8.06 -10.93 -11.91
CA ARG A 135 -7.04 -9.96 -12.32
C ARG A 135 -6.02 -9.68 -11.21
N ALA A 136 -6.47 -9.64 -9.96
CA ALA A 136 -5.58 -9.45 -8.83
C ALA A 136 -4.66 -10.64 -8.62
N LEU A 137 -5.14 -11.88 -8.81
CA LEU A 137 -4.30 -13.07 -8.78
C LEU A 137 -3.27 -13.06 -9.92
N GLU A 138 -3.69 -12.77 -11.15
CA GLU A 138 -2.81 -12.65 -12.33
C GLU A 138 -1.70 -11.61 -12.15
N ALA A 139 -1.99 -10.50 -11.48
CA ALA A 139 -1.02 -9.43 -11.21
C ALA A 139 -0.16 -9.68 -9.96
N SER A 140 -0.44 -10.74 -9.20
CA SER A 140 0.21 -11.03 -7.92
C SER A 140 1.21 -12.18 -8.03
N PRO A 141 2.10 -12.35 -7.04
CA PRO A 141 2.99 -13.51 -6.96
C PRO A 141 2.30 -14.76 -6.38
N PHE A 142 0.97 -14.86 -6.42
CA PHE A 142 0.20 -15.96 -5.82
C PHE A 142 -0.62 -16.68 -6.90
N ASP A 143 -0.57 -18.00 -6.89
CA ASP A 143 -1.41 -18.82 -7.78
C ASP A 143 -2.81 -18.99 -7.20
N THR A 144 -2.95 -18.88 -5.88
CA THR A 144 -4.22 -19.10 -5.15
C THR A 144 -4.49 -18.07 -4.06
N VAL A 145 -5.77 -17.96 -3.66
CA VAL A 145 -6.20 -17.12 -2.53
C VAL A 145 -5.64 -17.65 -1.21
N GLU A 146 -5.50 -18.97 -1.08
CA GLU A 146 -4.95 -19.63 0.10
C GLU A 146 -3.48 -19.28 0.31
N GLU A 147 -2.68 -19.25 -0.76
CA GLU A 147 -1.30 -18.78 -0.72
C GLU A 147 -1.20 -17.31 -0.34
N ALA A 148 -2.06 -16.46 -0.91
CA ALA A 148 -2.14 -15.05 -0.55
C ALA A 148 -2.46 -14.87 0.94
N ARG A 149 -3.44 -15.62 1.48
CA ARG A 149 -3.79 -15.60 2.91
C ARG A 149 -2.64 -16.06 3.80
N ALA A 150 -1.92 -17.11 3.41
CA ALA A 150 -0.76 -17.59 4.16
C ALA A 150 0.39 -16.57 4.20
N ALA A 151 0.46 -15.67 3.21
CA ALA A 151 1.45 -14.61 3.13
C ALA A 151 1.03 -13.30 3.83
N MET A 152 -0.17 -13.24 4.41
CA MET A 152 -0.62 -12.04 5.12
C MET A 152 0.18 -11.81 6.40
N LEU A 153 0.54 -10.55 6.62
CA LEU A 153 1.08 -10.09 7.89
C LEU A 153 -0.04 -9.49 8.75
N PRO A 154 0.04 -9.61 10.09
CA PRO A 154 -0.77 -8.81 11.00
C PRO A 154 -0.62 -7.31 10.67
N ALA A 155 -1.69 -6.54 10.88
CA ALA A 155 -1.72 -5.12 10.52
C ALA A 155 -0.58 -4.32 11.19
N GLU A 156 -0.29 -4.61 12.46
CA GLU A 156 0.82 -3.98 13.19
C GLU A 156 2.18 -4.32 12.60
N SER A 157 2.43 -5.60 12.27
CA SER A 157 3.68 -6.05 11.64
C SER A 157 3.86 -5.46 10.23
N LEU A 158 2.77 -5.35 9.46
CA LEU A 158 2.78 -4.71 8.15
C LEU A 158 3.13 -3.22 8.26
N ALA A 159 2.54 -2.52 9.23
CA ALA A 159 2.80 -1.11 9.48
C ALA A 159 4.25 -0.88 9.95
N ALA A 160 4.77 -1.74 10.84
CA ALA A 160 6.15 -1.68 11.30
C ALA A 160 7.14 -1.89 10.15
N LEU A 161 6.92 -2.90 9.29
CA LEU A 161 7.76 -3.16 8.14
C LEU A 161 7.71 -2.01 7.12
N ALA A 162 6.53 -1.43 6.89
CA ALA A 162 6.37 -0.25 6.04
C ALA A 162 7.16 0.94 6.59
N ALA A 163 7.02 1.24 7.89
CA ALA A 163 7.72 2.34 8.54
C ALA A 163 9.25 2.15 8.49
N GLU A 164 9.73 0.92 8.66
CA GLU A 164 11.16 0.61 8.55
C GLU A 164 11.71 0.87 7.14
N VAL A 165 11.00 0.41 6.10
CA VAL A 165 11.38 0.64 4.70
C VAL A 165 11.34 2.14 4.36
N GLU A 166 10.30 2.86 4.79
CA GLU A 166 10.15 4.30 4.57
C GLU A 166 11.23 5.11 5.29
N ALA A 167 11.57 4.76 6.54
CA ALA A 167 12.64 5.41 7.29
C ALA A 167 14.00 5.22 6.62
N TYR A 168 14.30 4.02 6.13
CA TYR A 168 15.53 3.76 5.37
C TYR A 168 15.57 4.57 4.07
N GLN A 169 14.49 4.61 3.29
CA GLN A 169 14.42 5.39 2.06
C GLN A 169 14.63 6.89 2.32
N ALA A 170 14.04 7.43 3.37
CA ALA A 170 14.22 8.82 3.77
C ALA A 170 15.68 9.10 4.20
N ALA A 171 16.28 8.20 4.98
CA ALA A 171 17.68 8.32 5.40
C ALA A 171 18.64 8.26 4.20
N TYR A 172 18.40 7.35 3.26
CA TYR A 172 19.19 7.22 2.04
C TYR A 172 19.08 8.46 1.15
N ALA A 173 17.86 8.95 0.91
CA ALA A 173 17.64 10.17 0.13
C ALA A 173 18.29 11.40 0.77
N ALA A 174 18.20 11.54 2.10
CA ALA A 174 18.83 12.64 2.82
C ALA A 174 20.36 12.57 2.75
N ALA A 175 20.95 11.39 2.97
CA ALA A 175 22.41 11.19 2.87
C ALA A 175 22.92 11.50 1.46
N LEU A 176 22.21 11.01 0.43
CA LEU A 176 22.55 11.27 -0.97
C LEU A 176 22.47 12.77 -1.30
N ALA A 177 21.45 13.47 -0.84
CA ALA A 177 21.30 14.91 -1.07
C ALA A 177 22.44 15.72 -0.43
N VAL A 178 22.94 15.33 0.75
CA VAL A 178 24.10 15.96 1.37
C VAL A 178 25.36 15.71 0.53
N CYS A 179 25.60 14.48 0.09
CA CYS A 179 26.74 14.17 -0.78
C CYS A 179 26.70 14.98 -2.10
N GLN A 180 25.52 15.11 -2.72
CA GLN A 180 25.35 15.90 -3.95
C GLN A 180 25.62 17.39 -3.72
N GLN A 181 25.17 17.96 -2.60
CA GLN A 181 25.44 19.36 -2.27
C GLN A 181 26.93 19.62 -2.07
N LEU A 182 27.66 18.68 -1.47
CA LEU A 182 29.10 18.79 -1.29
C LEU A 182 29.84 18.71 -2.64
N GLU A 183 29.43 17.79 -3.53
CA GLU A 183 29.95 17.70 -4.91
C GLU A 183 29.69 19.00 -5.70
N ASP A 184 28.51 19.61 -5.55
CA ASP A 184 28.16 20.86 -6.23
C ASP A 184 28.86 22.11 -5.64
N CYS A 185 29.32 22.06 -4.37
CA CYS A 185 30.06 23.15 -3.71
C CYS A 185 31.58 23.11 -3.96
N GLU A 186 32.12 21.99 -4.47
CA GLU A 186 33.46 21.96 -5.04
C GLU A 186 33.45 22.73 -6.37
N GLU A 187 33.73 24.05 -6.33
CA GLU A 187 33.88 24.83 -7.57
C GLU A 187 34.97 24.18 -8.46
N PRO A 188 34.77 24.13 -9.79
CA PRO A 188 35.80 23.65 -10.69
C PRO A 188 37.00 24.59 -10.59
N GLU A 189 38.11 24.11 -10.02
CA GLU A 189 39.36 24.88 -9.97
C GLU A 189 39.62 25.50 -11.35
N GLY A 190 39.49 26.83 -11.38
CA GLY A 190 39.54 27.62 -12.59
C GLY A 190 40.84 27.39 -13.32
N LEU A 191 40.69 27.19 -14.63
CA LEU A 191 41.72 27.28 -15.66
C LEU A 191 42.59 28.53 -15.48
N GLU A 192 43.70 28.42 -14.76
CA GLU A 192 44.83 29.34 -14.92
C GLU A 192 45.52 28.99 -16.25
N GLN A 193 44.94 29.45 -17.37
CA GLN A 193 45.63 29.52 -18.65
C GLN A 193 46.81 30.50 -18.49
N SER A 194 47.97 29.93 -18.20
CA SER A 194 49.27 30.58 -18.27
C SER A 194 49.50 31.12 -19.69
N THR A 195 49.13 32.38 -19.92
CA THR A 195 49.71 33.17 -21.01
C THR A 195 51.07 33.67 -20.55
N ALA A 196 52.09 32.82 -20.69
CA ALA A 196 53.48 33.22 -20.61
C ALA A 196 53.87 33.99 -21.88
N SER A 197 54.61 35.06 -21.64
CA SER A 197 54.98 36.17 -22.54
C SER A 197 55.97 35.81 -23.65
#